data_AF-A0A8T6FX78-F1
#
_entry.id   AF-A0A8T6FX78-F1
#
_cell.length_a   1.000
_cell.length_b   1.000
_cell.length_c   1.000
_cell.angle_alpha   90.00
_cell.angle_beta   90.00
_cell.angle_gamma   90.00
#
_symmetry.space_group_name_H-M   'P 1'
#
loop_
_entity.id
_entity.type
_entity.pdbx_description
1 polymer ?
#
loop_
_entity_poly.entity_id
_entity_poly.type
_entity_poly.pdbx_seq_one_letter_code
_entity_poly.pdbx_strand_id
1 'polypeptide(L)'
;MPITTERSFNAETITFTATYPLTIAIEAKDFKETDSGLEYIGERNQQMGDGGIIAQITDLSTGKVVAVTNSGWKVLVIHRAPLNPDCEKAANPDTACRFEKTEAPAGWTSAGFDAGTWDTATEWSEGAVRPKDGYNRIQWHDSARLIWGSDLEVDNTILLRLAVPAPS
;
A
#
# COMPACT_ATOMS: atom_id res chain seq x y z
N MET A 1 -12.90 9.32 0.03
CA MET A 1 -13.44 9.10 1.39
C MET A 1 -12.33 9.35 2.39
N PRO A 2 -12.53 10.16 3.44
CA PRO A 2 -11.53 10.32 4.49
C PRO A 2 -11.39 8.99 5.25
N ILE A 3 -10.17 8.64 5.67
CA ILE A 3 -9.93 7.56 6.62
C ILE A 3 -10.31 8.12 7.99
N THR A 4 -11.46 7.69 8.54
CA THR A 4 -11.98 8.19 9.83
C THR A 4 -11.67 7.26 11.00
N THR A 5 -10.91 6.19 10.77
CA THR A 5 -10.51 5.26 11.82
C THR A 5 -9.00 5.06 11.71
N GLU A 6 -8.26 5.65 12.65
CA GLU A 6 -6.86 5.30 12.88
C GLU A 6 -6.82 3.88 13.46
N ARG A 7 -6.11 3.01 12.74
CA ARG A 7 -5.94 1.60 13.10
C ARG A 7 -4.46 1.29 12.89
N SER A 8 -3.61 1.68 13.83
CA SER A 8 -2.17 1.39 13.78
C SER A 8 -1.92 -0.10 13.54
N PHE A 9 -1.30 -0.43 12.41
CA PHE A 9 -0.75 -1.75 12.05
C PHE A 9 -1.60 -2.95 12.50
N ASN A 10 -2.77 -3.10 11.87
CA ASN A 10 -3.68 -4.21 12.09
C ASN A 10 -3.46 -5.33 11.06
N ALA A 11 -3.80 -6.55 11.46
CA ALA A 11 -4.03 -7.65 10.54
C ALA A 11 -5.54 -7.81 10.36
N GLU A 12 -5.98 -7.90 9.11
CA GLU A 12 -7.37 -8.11 8.75
C GLU A 12 -7.47 -9.32 7.83
N THR A 13 -8.57 -10.06 7.92
CA THR A 13 -8.86 -11.18 7.02
C THR A 13 -10.27 -11.01 6.49
N ILE A 14 -10.40 -11.07 5.17
CA ILE A 14 -11.68 -10.99 4.48
C ILE A 14 -11.86 -12.23 3.60
N THR A 15 -13.11 -12.61 3.36
CA THR A 15 -13.47 -13.70 2.45
C THR A 15 -14.32 -13.13 1.32
N PHE A 16 -14.04 -13.54 0.09
CA PHE A 16 -14.76 -13.12 -1.11
C PHE A 16 -14.85 -14.28 -2.10
N THR A 17 -15.76 -14.16 -3.06
CA THR A 17 -15.88 -15.09 -4.18
C THR A 17 -15.30 -14.46 -5.44
N ALA A 18 -14.50 -15.22 -6.18
CA ALA A 18 -13.93 -14.81 -7.47
C ALA A 18 -13.82 -16.01 -8.41
N THR A 19 -13.67 -15.73 -9.71
CA THR A 19 -13.48 -16.74 -10.75
C THR A 19 -12.16 -16.48 -11.46
N TYR A 20 -11.39 -17.54 -11.72
CA TYR A 20 -10.16 -17.42 -12.50
C TYR A 20 -10.41 -17.17 -14.01
N PRO A 21 -9.47 -16.55 -14.73
CA PRO A 21 -8.37 -15.76 -14.17
C PRO A 21 -8.92 -14.56 -13.39
N LEU A 22 -8.32 -14.25 -12.26
CA LEU A 22 -8.78 -13.16 -11.39
C LEU A 22 -7.74 -12.05 -11.33
N THR A 23 -8.21 -10.82 -11.09
CA THR A 23 -7.34 -9.68 -10.81
C THR A 23 -7.54 -9.26 -9.38
N ILE A 24 -6.42 -9.07 -8.67
CA ILE A 24 -6.40 -8.48 -7.35
C ILE A 24 -5.92 -7.03 -7.51
N ALA A 25 -6.73 -6.10 -7.01
CA ALA A 25 -6.48 -4.67 -7.06
C ALA A 25 -6.63 -4.10 -5.64
N ILE A 26 -5.58 -3.43 -5.15
CA ILE A 26 -5.52 -2.90 -3.78
C ILE A 26 -5.12 -1.44 -3.84
N GLU A 27 -5.94 -0.55 -3.27
CA GLU A 27 -5.55 0.83 -2.99
C GLU A 27 -5.01 0.86 -1.56
N ALA A 28 -3.70 1.04 -1.41
CA ALA A 28 -3.05 1.11 -0.12
C ALA A 28 -2.69 2.56 0.20
N LYS A 29 -2.94 2.96 1.45
CA LYS A 29 -2.72 4.31 1.95
C LYS A 29 -1.89 4.25 3.21
N ASP A 30 -0.76 4.94 3.17
CA ASP A 30 -0.11 5.36 4.40
C ASP A 30 -0.97 6.45 5.06
N PHE A 31 -0.92 6.49 6.39
CA PHE A 31 -1.65 7.48 7.15
C PHE A 31 -1.01 8.86 6.95
N LYS A 32 -1.88 9.85 6.76
CA LYS A 32 -1.54 11.27 6.67
C LYS A 32 -2.78 12.06 7.04
N GLU A 33 -2.60 13.16 7.75
CA GLU A 33 -3.72 14.02 8.12
C GLU A 33 -4.20 14.88 6.94
N THR A 34 -3.26 15.33 6.11
CA THR A 34 -3.53 16.19 4.95
C THR A 34 -2.66 15.78 3.75
N ASP A 35 -2.80 16.50 2.62
CA ASP A 35 -1.94 16.29 1.45
C ASP A 35 -0.47 16.72 1.71
N SER A 36 -0.14 17.25 2.90
CA SER A 36 1.26 17.46 3.32
C SER A 36 2.06 16.15 3.43
N GLY A 37 1.38 15.00 3.58
CA GLY A 37 2.01 13.70 3.80
C GLY A 37 2.48 13.47 5.23
N LEU A 38 2.09 14.34 6.17
CA LEU A 38 2.51 14.21 7.56
C LEU A 38 1.41 13.63 8.45
N GLU A 39 1.87 12.97 9.50
CA GLU A 39 1.11 12.53 10.65
C GLU A 39 1.36 13.50 11.83
N TYR A 40 0.38 13.61 12.73
CA TYR A 40 0.47 14.35 14.00
C TYR A 40 0.82 15.84 13.81
N ILE A 41 0.16 16.51 12.85
CA ILE A 41 0.44 17.89 12.47
C ILE A 41 0.21 18.84 13.66
N GLY A 42 1.25 19.58 14.03
CA GLY A 42 1.26 20.49 15.17
C GLY A 42 1.57 19.84 16.52
N GLU A 43 1.72 18.51 16.58
CA GLU A 43 2.14 17.80 17.79
C GLU A 43 3.66 17.68 17.90
N ARG A 44 4.14 17.16 19.04
CA ARG A 44 5.60 16.98 19.27
C ARG A 44 6.23 15.88 18.41
N ASN A 45 5.41 14.98 17.89
CA ASN A 45 5.77 13.83 17.07
C ASN A 45 5.28 13.98 15.62
N GLN A 46 5.16 15.23 15.13
CA GLN A 46 4.93 15.49 13.71
C GLN A 46 6.02 14.82 12.88
N GLN A 47 5.64 13.96 11.94
CA GLN A 47 6.57 13.12 11.18
C GLN A 47 5.97 12.66 9.85
N MET A 48 6.81 12.21 8.93
CA MET A 48 6.39 11.35 7.81
C MET A 48 6.09 9.93 8.33
N GLY A 49 5.13 9.26 7.70
CA GLY A 49 4.75 7.88 8.02
C GLY A 49 5.73 6.83 7.48
N ASP A 50 5.44 5.57 7.75
CA ASP A 50 6.09 4.42 7.12
C ASP A 50 5.05 3.49 6.47
N GLY A 51 4.94 3.63 5.15
CA GLY A 51 4.12 2.77 4.33
C GLY A 51 4.58 1.31 4.33
N GLY A 52 3.78 0.46 3.68
CA GLY A 52 4.10 -0.94 3.49
C GLY A 52 2.88 -1.83 3.62
N ILE A 53 2.81 -2.85 2.77
CA ILE A 53 1.76 -3.86 2.84
C ILE A 53 2.31 -5.25 2.53
N ILE A 54 1.78 -6.24 3.24
CA ILE A 54 1.92 -7.66 2.90
C ILE A 54 0.54 -8.28 2.83
N ALA A 55 0.29 -9.11 1.81
CA ALA A 55 -0.96 -9.83 1.67
C ALA A 55 -0.73 -11.23 1.09
N GLN A 56 -1.62 -12.15 1.46
CA GLN A 56 -1.71 -13.48 0.86
C GLN A 56 -3.17 -13.83 0.59
N ILE A 57 -3.41 -14.56 -0.50
CA ILE A 57 -4.73 -14.97 -0.94
C ILE A 57 -4.74 -16.49 -1.00
N THR A 58 -5.64 -17.08 -0.23
CA THR A 58 -5.82 -18.53 -0.14
C THR A 58 -7.14 -18.92 -0.76
N ASP A 59 -7.10 -19.85 -1.71
CA ASP A 59 -8.30 -20.49 -2.23
C ASP A 59 -8.83 -21.46 -1.17
N LEU A 60 -9.92 -21.09 -0.50
CA LEU A 60 -10.49 -21.88 0.59
C LEU A 60 -11.06 -23.23 0.14
N SER A 61 -11.35 -23.41 -1.15
CA SER A 61 -11.85 -24.69 -1.67
C SER A 61 -10.74 -25.73 -1.79
N THR A 62 -9.49 -25.28 -2.00
CA THR A 62 -8.32 -26.15 -2.17
C THR A 62 -7.32 -26.06 -1.01
N GLY A 63 -7.42 -25.03 -0.18
CA GLY A 63 -6.46 -24.70 0.88
C GLY A 63 -5.13 -24.15 0.37
N LYS A 64 -5.00 -23.87 -0.93
CA LYS A 64 -3.74 -23.41 -1.53
C LYS A 64 -3.62 -21.89 -1.46
N VAL A 65 -2.42 -21.39 -1.15
CA VAL A 65 -2.08 -19.98 -1.36
C VAL A 65 -1.88 -19.78 -2.86
N VAL A 66 -2.69 -18.90 -3.47
CA VAL A 66 -2.74 -18.68 -4.93
C VAL A 66 -2.13 -17.35 -5.35
N ALA A 67 -1.94 -16.43 -4.41
CA ALA A 67 -1.18 -15.21 -4.62
C ALA A 67 -0.61 -14.68 -3.31
N VAL A 68 0.54 -14.01 -3.41
CA VAL A 68 1.18 -13.27 -2.32
C VAL A 68 1.72 -11.95 -2.86
N THR A 69 1.91 -10.96 -1.99
CA THR A 69 2.68 -9.75 -2.31
C THR A 69 4.15 -10.07 -2.52
N ASN A 70 4.72 -9.56 -3.61
CA ASN A 70 6.14 -9.64 -4.00
C ASN A 70 6.39 -8.67 -5.19
N SER A 71 7.60 -8.66 -5.74
CA SER A 71 7.99 -7.80 -6.86
C SER A 71 7.23 -8.08 -8.17
N GLY A 72 6.40 -9.11 -8.23
CA GLY A 72 5.53 -9.42 -9.37
C GLY A 72 4.29 -8.51 -9.47
N TRP A 73 4.00 -7.73 -8.43
CA TRP A 73 2.89 -6.77 -8.44
C TRP A 73 3.24 -5.52 -9.25
N LYS A 74 2.24 -5.00 -9.95
CA LYS A 74 2.30 -3.66 -10.53
C LYS A 74 1.94 -2.61 -9.48
N VAL A 75 2.62 -1.47 -9.50
CA VAL A 75 2.41 -0.34 -8.61
C VAL A 75 2.28 0.96 -9.37
N LEU A 76 1.31 1.79 -8.99
CA LEU A 76 1.21 3.19 -9.40
C LEU A 76 1.07 4.06 -8.15
N VAL A 77 1.97 5.02 -7.97
CA VAL A 77 1.87 6.01 -6.90
C VAL A 77 0.98 7.15 -7.37
N ILE A 78 -0.08 7.43 -6.62
CA ILE A 78 -1.05 8.50 -6.94
C ILE A 78 -1.03 9.64 -5.91
N HIS A 79 -0.23 9.51 -4.84
CA HIS A 79 0.06 10.59 -3.92
C HIS A 79 1.49 10.49 -3.39
N ARG A 80 2.26 11.57 -3.54
CA ARG A 80 3.64 11.69 -3.05
C ARG A 80 3.78 12.96 -2.23
N ALA A 81 4.16 12.83 -0.97
CA ALA A 81 4.37 13.96 -0.08
C ALA A 81 5.17 13.57 1.18
N PRO A 82 5.93 14.48 1.77
CA PRO A 82 6.35 15.76 1.19
C PRO A 82 7.42 15.57 0.10
N LEU A 83 7.37 16.37 -0.97
CA LEU A 83 8.42 16.43 -2.00
C LEU A 83 9.63 17.27 -1.56
N ASN A 84 9.55 17.90 -0.39
CA ASN A 84 10.60 18.67 0.25
C ASN A 84 10.66 18.31 1.74
N PRO A 85 11.30 17.17 2.11
CA PRO A 85 11.21 16.57 3.45
C PRO A 85 11.51 17.51 4.62
N ASP A 86 12.38 18.51 4.43
CA ASP A 86 12.66 19.52 5.46
C ASP A 86 11.41 20.29 5.95
N CYS A 87 10.32 20.31 5.18
CA CYS A 87 9.05 20.91 5.58
C CYS A 87 8.38 20.20 6.76
N GLU A 88 8.79 18.97 7.09
CA GLU A 88 8.32 18.25 8.27
C GLU A 88 8.51 19.06 9.55
N LYS A 89 9.46 19.99 9.61
CA LYS A 89 9.71 20.83 10.80
C LYS A 89 8.95 22.16 10.76
N ALA A 90 8.16 22.41 9.72
CA ALA A 90 7.44 23.66 9.58
C ALA A 90 6.33 23.76 10.63
N ALA A 91 6.12 24.98 11.13
CA ALA A 91 4.99 25.28 12.02
C ALA A 91 3.62 25.17 11.32
N ASN A 92 3.60 25.25 9.99
CA ASN A 92 2.41 25.04 9.17
C ASN A 92 2.74 24.20 7.91
N PRO A 93 2.80 22.87 8.05
CA PRO A 93 3.15 21.96 6.95
C PRO A 93 2.19 22.03 5.77
N ASP A 94 0.91 22.31 5.98
CA ASP A 94 -0.09 22.41 4.91
C ASP A 94 0.24 23.48 3.87
N THR A 95 1.01 24.48 4.26
CA THR A 95 1.48 25.55 3.36
C THR A 95 2.93 25.36 2.90
N ALA A 96 3.74 24.63 3.65
CA ALA A 96 5.17 24.50 3.44
C ALA A 96 5.55 23.23 2.65
N CYS A 97 4.82 22.14 2.88
CA CYS A 97 5.05 20.85 2.22
C CYS A 97 4.43 20.83 0.82
N ARG A 98 5.21 20.32 -0.12
CA ARG A 98 4.80 20.12 -1.50
C ARG A 98 4.37 18.67 -1.68
N PHE A 99 3.41 18.46 -2.56
CA PHE A 99 2.94 17.13 -2.89
C PHE A 99 2.66 17.02 -4.39
N GLU A 100 2.62 15.78 -4.85
CA GLU A 100 2.06 15.39 -6.13
C GLU A 100 0.86 14.49 -5.87
N LYS A 101 -0.24 14.72 -6.58
CA LYS A 101 -1.46 13.94 -6.44
C LYS A 101 -2.12 13.78 -7.80
N THR A 102 -2.44 12.54 -8.14
CA THR A 102 -3.17 12.19 -9.37
C THR A 102 -4.42 11.39 -9.01
N GLU A 103 -5.40 11.39 -9.90
CA GLU A 103 -6.56 10.53 -9.73
C GLU A 103 -6.22 9.09 -10.10
N ALA A 104 -6.83 8.14 -9.39
CA ALA A 104 -6.75 6.73 -9.79
C ALA A 104 -7.33 6.56 -11.22
N PRO A 105 -6.62 5.88 -12.14
CA PRO A 105 -7.10 5.72 -13.51
C PRO A 105 -8.48 5.07 -13.56
N ALA A 106 -9.38 5.59 -14.41
CA ALA A 106 -10.72 5.05 -14.52
C ALA A 106 -10.69 3.54 -14.87
N GLY A 107 -11.40 2.73 -14.10
CA GLY A 107 -11.49 1.29 -14.32
C GLY A 107 -10.24 0.49 -13.97
N TRP A 108 -9.26 1.06 -13.25
CA TRP A 108 -8.00 0.39 -12.87
C TRP A 108 -8.17 -0.94 -12.11
N THR A 109 -9.33 -1.15 -11.49
CA THR A 109 -9.68 -2.41 -10.78
C THR A 109 -10.27 -3.48 -11.69
N SER A 110 -10.68 -3.15 -12.91
CA SER A 110 -11.31 -4.10 -13.84
C SER A 110 -10.32 -5.14 -14.36
N ALA A 111 -10.77 -6.36 -14.68
CA ALA A 111 -9.87 -7.43 -15.14
C ALA A 111 -9.13 -7.09 -16.45
N GLY A 112 -9.76 -6.31 -17.34
CA GLY A 112 -9.19 -5.92 -18.64
C GLY A 112 -8.29 -4.68 -18.63
N PHE A 113 -8.06 -4.06 -17.47
CA PHE A 113 -7.20 -2.87 -17.39
C PHE A 113 -5.73 -3.22 -17.66
N ASP A 114 -5.11 -2.47 -18.57
CA ASP A 114 -3.69 -2.58 -18.89
C ASP A 114 -2.84 -1.74 -17.94
N ALA A 115 -2.11 -2.42 -17.05
CA ALA A 115 -1.12 -1.82 -16.15
C ALA A 115 0.32 -2.04 -16.64
N GLY A 116 0.52 -2.26 -17.95
CA GLY A 116 1.84 -2.50 -18.53
C GLY A 116 2.82 -1.35 -18.32
N THR A 117 2.31 -0.12 -18.25
CA THR A 117 3.10 1.10 -18.00
C THR A 117 3.34 1.39 -16.51
N TRP A 118 2.70 0.64 -15.60
CA TRP A 118 2.94 0.77 -14.17
C TRP A 118 4.28 0.13 -13.81
N ASP A 119 4.95 0.71 -12.81
CA ASP A 119 6.17 0.15 -12.26
C ASP A 119 5.90 -1.18 -11.56
N THR A 120 6.95 -1.93 -11.26
CA THR A 120 6.87 -3.09 -10.35
C THR A 120 7.00 -2.63 -8.92
N ALA A 121 6.25 -3.24 -8.00
CA ALA A 121 6.34 -2.95 -6.58
C ALA A 121 7.75 -3.26 -6.03
N THR A 122 8.23 -2.42 -5.12
CA THR A 122 9.51 -2.63 -4.44
C THR A 122 9.31 -3.58 -3.27
N GLU A 123 10.15 -4.60 -3.13
CA GLU A 123 10.20 -5.44 -1.93
C GLU A 123 11.01 -4.76 -0.83
N TRP A 124 10.43 -4.67 0.36
CA TRP A 124 11.05 -4.07 1.53
C TRP A 124 11.30 -5.11 2.61
N SER A 125 12.36 -4.89 3.39
CA SER A 125 12.63 -5.73 4.56
C SER A 125 11.68 -5.40 5.71
N GLU A 126 11.45 -6.37 6.61
CA GLU A 126 10.72 -6.12 7.86
C GLU A 126 11.36 -5.00 8.69
N GLY A 127 12.69 -4.89 8.69
CA GLY A 127 13.40 -3.83 9.41
C GLY A 127 13.18 -2.43 8.83
N ALA A 128 12.89 -2.32 7.53
CA ALA A 128 12.58 -1.04 6.88
C ALA A 128 11.14 -0.62 7.15
N VAL A 129 10.18 -1.53 7.02
CA VAL A 129 8.75 -1.25 7.24
C VAL A 129 8.39 -1.19 8.72
N ARG A 130 9.12 -1.92 9.57
CA ARG A 130 8.91 -2.01 11.04
C ARG A 130 7.45 -2.34 11.41
N PRO A 131 6.83 -3.37 10.79
CA PRO A 131 5.44 -3.69 11.03
C PRO A 131 5.22 -4.07 12.50
N LYS A 132 4.03 -3.75 13.04
CA LYS A 132 3.69 -4.05 14.44
C LYS A 132 2.97 -5.38 14.58
N ASP A 133 2.49 -5.66 15.79
CA ASP A 133 1.96 -6.94 16.25
C ASP A 133 0.93 -7.61 15.32
N GLY A 134 0.16 -6.85 14.53
CA GLY A 134 -0.74 -7.41 13.53
C GLY A 134 -0.03 -8.37 12.56
N TYR A 135 1.17 -8.01 12.11
CA TYR A 135 1.99 -8.82 11.20
C TYR A 135 2.24 -10.24 11.74
N ASN A 136 2.52 -10.35 13.04
CA ASN A 136 2.84 -11.62 13.71
C ASN A 136 1.62 -12.52 13.94
N ARG A 137 0.40 -12.03 13.70
CA ARG A 137 -0.85 -12.81 13.86
C ARG A 137 -1.13 -13.69 12.65
N ILE A 138 -0.46 -13.46 11.53
CA ILE A 138 -0.64 -14.21 10.29
C ILE A 138 0.60 -15.06 10.04
N GLN A 139 0.39 -16.35 9.80
CA GLN A 139 1.45 -17.20 9.25
C GLN A 139 1.54 -16.93 7.75
N TRP A 140 2.51 -16.09 7.37
CA TRP A 140 2.76 -15.75 5.98
C TRP A 140 3.39 -16.92 5.24
N HIS A 141 3.01 -17.11 3.99
CA HIS A 141 3.73 -18.00 3.08
C HIS A 141 5.19 -17.52 2.90
N ASP A 142 6.15 -18.44 2.82
CA ASP A 142 7.60 -18.12 2.77
C ASP A 142 8.01 -17.22 1.59
N SER A 143 7.20 -17.17 0.54
CA SER A 143 7.40 -16.31 -0.62
C SER A 143 6.69 -14.95 -0.54
N ALA A 144 5.92 -14.69 0.51
CA ALA A 144 5.28 -13.40 0.73
C ALA A 144 6.33 -12.37 1.14
N ARG A 145 6.18 -11.15 0.64
CA ARG A 145 7.11 -10.03 0.86
C ARG A 145 6.29 -8.79 1.21
N LEU A 146 6.85 -7.96 2.08
CA LEU A 146 6.39 -6.60 2.25
C LEU A 146 6.71 -5.83 0.97
N ILE A 147 5.71 -5.15 0.42
CA ILE A 147 5.87 -4.35 -0.79
C ILE A 147 5.31 -2.95 -0.59
N TRP A 148 5.82 -2.01 -1.39
CA TRP A 148 5.31 -0.65 -1.47
C TRP A 148 5.65 -0.01 -2.83
N GLY A 149 5.52 1.31 -2.92
CA GLY A 149 6.17 2.12 -3.93
C GLY A 149 7.70 2.13 -3.80
N SER A 150 8.32 3.12 -4.42
CA SER A 150 9.78 3.30 -4.40
C SER A 150 10.30 3.94 -3.12
N ASP A 151 9.41 4.54 -2.33
CA ASP A 151 9.74 5.27 -1.11
C ASP A 151 8.70 4.99 -0.01
N LEU A 152 9.14 4.49 1.14
CA LEU A 152 8.25 4.15 2.25
C LEU A 152 7.68 5.39 2.96
N GLU A 153 8.38 6.52 2.92
CA GLU A 153 8.00 7.73 3.66
C GLU A 153 7.21 8.70 2.78
N VAL A 154 7.53 8.77 1.48
CA VAL A 154 6.95 9.76 0.57
C VAL A 154 5.76 9.22 -0.22
N ASP A 155 5.74 7.93 -0.59
CA ASP A 155 4.66 7.37 -1.42
C ASP A 155 3.42 7.04 -0.56
N ASN A 156 2.58 8.04 -0.28
CA ASN A 156 1.50 7.91 0.71
C ASN A 156 0.24 7.21 0.20
N THR A 157 0.06 7.09 -1.12
CA THR A 157 -1.10 6.38 -1.70
C THR A 157 -0.67 5.70 -2.99
N ILE A 158 -0.79 4.38 -2.98
CA ILE A 158 -0.39 3.52 -4.09
C ILE A 158 -1.55 2.63 -4.52
N LEU A 159 -1.57 2.32 -5.81
CA LEU A 159 -2.44 1.32 -6.42
C LEU A 159 -1.59 0.10 -6.75
N LEU A 160 -2.00 -1.05 -6.25
CA LEU A 160 -1.32 -2.33 -6.45
C LEU A 160 -2.21 -3.24 -7.28
N ARG A 161 -1.63 -3.92 -8.27
CA ARG A 161 -2.37 -4.83 -9.16
C ARG A 161 -1.60 -6.11 -9.47
N LEU A 162 -2.28 -7.24 -9.40
CA LEU A 162 -1.78 -8.55 -9.80
C LEU A 162 -2.83 -9.33 -10.59
N ALA A 163 -2.43 -9.88 -11.73
CA ALA A 163 -3.23 -10.87 -12.46
C ALA A 163 -2.84 -12.28 -11.98
N VAL A 164 -3.83 -13.06 -11.57
CA VAL A 164 -3.66 -14.45 -11.12
C VAL A 164 -4.28 -15.38 -12.16
N PRO A 165 -3.48 -16.19 -12.85
CA PRO A 165 -3.99 -17.13 -13.86
C PRO A 165 -4.83 -18.23 -13.20
N ALA A 166 -5.62 -18.94 -14.01
CA ALA A 166 -6.25 -20.16 -13.54
C ALA A 166 -5.18 -21.18 -13.10
N PRO A 167 -5.43 -21.95 -12.02
CA PRO A 167 -4.58 -23.06 -11.64
C PRO A 167 -4.40 -24.03 -12.83
N SER A 168 -3.19 -24.57 -12.97
CA SER A 168 -2.87 -25.62 -13.95
C SER A 168 -3.53 -26.94 -13.60
#